data_AF-A0A7X8TQY5-F1
#
_entry.id   AF-A0A7X8TQY5-F1
#
_cell.length_a   1.000
_cell.length_b   1.000
_cell.length_c   1.000
_cell.angle_alpha   90.00
_cell.angle_beta   90.00
_cell.angle_gamma   90.00
#
_symmetry.space_group_name_H-M   'P 1'
#
loop_
_entity.id
_entity.type
_entity.pdbx_description
1 polymer ?
#
loop_
_entity_poly.entity_id
_entity_poly.type
_entity_poly.pdbx_seq_one_letter_code
_entity_poly.pdbx_strand_id
1 'polypeptide(L)'
;MEEKVTIETQSRAALGRLKPAFRACPEAYSELCKAVKAGRVSVYRLQSDAHDLTVAGERDGDDYFLWGVAGRGLASGLVQLKQLVKTAGMSSLSADTAFAGVARLVRGLGVTATHERDMRALKWEVC
;
A
#
# COMPACT_ATOMS: atom_id res chain seq x y z
N MET A 1 -12.21 10.73 -15.87
CA MET A 1 -12.89 10.12 -14.71
C MET A 1 -12.36 10.79 -13.45
N GLU A 2 -13.25 11.14 -12.52
CA GLU A 2 -12.88 11.75 -11.24
C GLU A 2 -12.17 10.72 -10.33
N GLU A 3 -11.30 11.20 -9.45
CA GLU A 3 -10.62 10.36 -8.47
C GLU A 3 -11.62 9.76 -7.47
N LYS A 4 -11.59 8.44 -7.30
CA LYS A 4 -12.51 7.72 -6.43
C LYS A 4 -11.78 6.77 -5.48
N VAL A 5 -12.18 6.80 -4.21
CA VAL A 5 -11.74 5.86 -3.17
C VAL A 5 -12.93 5.01 -2.75
N THR A 6 -12.79 3.69 -2.77
CA THR A 6 -13.83 2.75 -2.31
C THR A 6 -13.28 1.84 -1.22
N ILE A 7 -14.00 1.66 -0.12
CA ILE A 7 -13.62 0.72 0.93
C ILE A 7 -14.07 -0.69 0.53
N GLU A 8 -13.15 -1.64 0.53
CA GLU A 8 -13.36 -3.03 0.10
C GLU A 8 -12.83 -4.06 1.13
N THR A 9 -12.63 -3.66 2.39
CA THR A 9 -11.97 -4.46 3.45
C THR A 9 -12.41 -5.93 3.54
N GLN A 10 -13.71 -6.22 3.45
CA GLN A 10 -14.21 -7.60 3.56
C GLN A 10 -14.45 -8.31 2.21
N SER A 11 -14.01 -7.71 1.10
CA SER A 11 -14.21 -8.26 -0.24
C SER A 11 -13.17 -9.33 -0.57
N ARG A 12 -13.63 -10.57 -0.75
CA ARG A 12 -12.79 -11.67 -1.27
C ARG A 12 -12.16 -11.34 -2.62
N ALA A 13 -12.90 -10.61 -3.47
CA ALA A 13 -12.39 -10.18 -4.77
C ALA A 13 -11.23 -9.17 -4.62
N ALA A 14 -11.32 -8.24 -3.67
CA ALA A 14 -10.24 -7.29 -3.39
C ALA A 14 -8.98 -7.98 -2.85
N LEU A 15 -9.14 -8.92 -1.90
CA LEU A 15 -8.03 -9.73 -1.42
C LEU A 15 -7.39 -10.54 -2.55
N GLY A 16 -8.21 -11.14 -3.43
CA GLY A 16 -7.74 -11.85 -4.62
C GLY A 16 -6.89 -10.96 -5.55
N ARG A 17 -7.26 -9.68 -5.73
CA ARG A 17 -6.48 -8.71 -6.50
C ARG A 17 -5.12 -8.40 -5.87
N LEU A 18 -4.99 -8.48 -4.55
CA LEU A 18 -3.74 -8.21 -3.84
C LEU A 18 -2.74 -9.37 -3.88
N LYS A 19 -3.19 -10.60 -4.10
CA LYS A 19 -2.34 -11.81 -4.09
C LYS A 19 -1.04 -11.69 -4.92
N PRO A 20 -1.01 -11.09 -6.13
CA PRO A 20 0.22 -10.92 -6.91
C PRO A 20 1.29 -10.04 -6.26
N ALA A 21 0.91 -9.15 -5.34
CA ALA A 21 1.84 -8.30 -4.58
C ALA A 21 2.68 -9.13 -3.59
N PHE A 22 2.22 -10.33 -3.23
CA PHE A 22 2.86 -11.22 -2.26
C PHE A 22 3.51 -12.44 -2.93
N ARG A 23 3.69 -12.42 -4.25
CA ARG A 23 4.25 -13.57 -4.99
C ARG A 23 5.65 -14.00 -4.54
N ALA A 24 6.42 -13.09 -3.93
CA ALA A 24 7.74 -13.35 -3.39
C ALA A 24 7.73 -13.75 -1.91
N CYS A 25 6.61 -13.55 -1.21
CA CYS A 25 6.41 -13.84 0.21
C CYS A 25 4.97 -14.32 0.48
N PRO A 26 4.59 -15.53 0.01
CA PRO A 26 3.21 -16.01 0.11
C PRO A 26 2.66 -16.07 1.54
N GLU A 27 3.53 -16.32 2.53
CA GLU A 27 3.21 -16.31 3.96
C GLU A 27 2.72 -14.94 4.43
N ALA A 28 3.26 -13.84 3.91
CA ALA A 28 2.81 -12.49 4.24
C ALA A 28 1.37 -12.22 3.72
N TYR A 29 0.94 -12.88 2.64
CA TYR A 29 -0.46 -12.81 2.19
C TYR A 29 -1.42 -13.48 3.17
N SER A 30 -1.02 -14.62 3.76
CA SER A 30 -1.80 -15.28 4.79
C SER A 30 -1.95 -14.40 6.03
N GLU A 31 -0.88 -13.72 6.44
CA GLU A 31 -0.90 -12.77 7.56
C GLU A 31 -1.78 -11.55 7.26
N LEU A 32 -1.71 -10.99 6.05
CA LEU A 32 -2.63 -9.94 5.60
C LEU A 32 -4.08 -10.37 5.76
N CYS A 33 -4.44 -11.58 5.30
CA CYS A 33 -5.81 -12.07 5.36
C CYS A 33 -6.30 -12.19 6.82
N LYS A 34 -5.43 -12.65 7.74
CA LYS A 34 -5.74 -12.69 9.18
C LYS A 34 -5.92 -11.29 9.75
N ALA A 35 -5.03 -10.35 9.40
CA ALA A 35 -5.06 -8.97 9.88
C ALA A 35 -6.33 -8.23 9.42
N VAL A 36 -6.75 -8.43 8.17
CA VAL A 36 -8.03 -7.93 7.63
C VAL A 36 -9.22 -8.51 8.40
N LYS A 37 -9.22 -9.83 8.63
CA LYS A 37 -10.28 -10.49 9.40
C LYS A 37 -10.34 -9.99 10.85
N ALA A 38 -9.21 -9.64 11.45
CA ALA A 38 -9.11 -9.09 12.79
C ALA A 38 -9.44 -7.59 12.87
N GLY A 39 -9.72 -6.92 11.73
CA GLY A 39 -10.04 -5.50 11.69
C GLY A 39 -8.85 -4.55 11.83
N ARG A 40 -7.61 -5.08 11.83
CA ARG A 40 -6.38 -4.27 11.91
C ARG A 40 -6.04 -3.61 10.57
N VAL A 41 -6.30 -4.33 9.48
CA VAL A 41 -6.00 -3.87 8.12
C VAL A 41 -7.28 -3.55 7.37
N SER A 42 -7.30 -2.40 6.70
CA SER A 42 -8.35 -2.02 5.78
C SER A 42 -7.89 -2.15 4.34
N VAL A 43 -8.81 -2.51 3.44
CA VAL A 43 -8.55 -2.63 2.00
C VAL A 43 -9.35 -1.56 1.27
N TYR A 44 -8.68 -0.84 0.38
CA TYR A 44 -9.24 0.24 -0.41
C TYR A 44 -8.98 0.01 -1.89
N ARG A 45 -9.86 0.54 -2.74
CA ARG A 45 -9.63 0.68 -4.17
C ARG A 45 -9.50 2.16 -4.51
N LEU A 46 -8.37 2.52 -5.10
CA LEU A 46 -8.06 3.84 -5.63
C LEU A 46 -8.27 3.80 -7.14
N GLN A 47 -9.14 4.64 -7.68
CA GLN A 47 -9.48 4.64 -9.10
C GLN A 47 -9.46 6.04 -9.70
N SER A 48 -8.86 6.14 -10.88
CA SER A 48 -8.89 7.31 -11.77
C SER A 48 -8.65 6.85 -13.22
N ASP A 49 -8.56 7.80 -14.16
CA ASP A 49 -8.07 7.46 -15.51
C ASP A 49 -6.63 6.94 -15.45
N ALA A 50 -5.80 7.52 -14.57
CA ALA A 50 -4.37 7.26 -14.48
C ALA A 50 -4.02 5.99 -13.70
N HIS A 51 -4.89 5.48 -12.83
CA HIS A 51 -4.61 4.30 -12.00
C HIS A 51 -5.87 3.52 -11.62
N ASP A 52 -5.69 2.25 -11.29
CA ASP A 52 -6.68 1.41 -10.63
C ASP A 52 -5.90 0.47 -9.71
N LEU A 53 -5.85 0.82 -8.42
CA LEU A 53 -5.06 0.13 -7.41
C LEU A 53 -5.96 -0.42 -6.33
N THR A 54 -5.71 -1.66 -5.93
CA THR A 54 -6.15 -2.20 -4.64
C THR A 54 -5.01 -2.04 -3.64
N VAL A 55 -5.31 -1.45 -2.50
CA VAL A 55 -4.36 -1.06 -1.44
C VAL A 55 -4.81 -1.70 -0.13
N ALA A 56 -3.92 -2.39 0.55
CA ALA A 56 -4.12 -2.84 1.93
C ALA A 56 -3.20 -2.04 2.85
N GLY A 57 -3.75 -1.47 3.92
CA GLY A 57 -2.95 -0.76 4.90
C GLY A 57 -3.56 -0.74 6.29
N GLU A 58 -2.68 -0.51 7.26
CA GLU A 58 -2.93 -0.46 8.69
C GLU A 58 -2.54 0.92 9.19
N ARG A 59 -3.38 1.49 10.05
CA ARG A 59 -3.05 2.70 10.78
C ARG A 59 -2.49 2.28 12.14
N ASP A 60 -1.30 2.75 12.45
CA ASP A 60 -0.66 2.58 13.76
C ASP A 60 -0.34 3.98 14.33
N GLY A 61 -1.21 4.49 15.20
CA GLY A 61 -1.13 5.86 15.69
C GLY A 61 -1.19 6.89 14.55
N ASP A 62 -0.08 7.59 14.34
CA ASP A 62 0.11 8.62 13.30
C ASP A 62 0.82 8.07 12.05
N ASP A 63 1.14 6.78 12.03
CA ASP A 63 1.81 6.12 10.91
C ASP A 63 0.85 5.23 10.12
N TYR A 64 1.06 5.18 8.81
CA TYR A 64 0.33 4.30 7.90
C TYR A 64 1.24 3.23 7.34
N PHE A 65 1.04 1.98 7.75
CA PHE A 65 1.79 0.85 7.19
C PHE A 65 1.04 0.25 6.01
N LEU A 66 1.68 0.25 4.85
CA LEU A 66 1.19 -0.28 3.59
C LEU A 66 1.60 -1.76 3.45
N TRP A 67 0.64 -2.65 3.69
CA TRP A 67 0.81 -4.09 3.59
C TRP A 67 0.99 -4.57 2.16
N GLY A 68 0.28 -3.96 1.20
CA GLY A 68 0.36 -4.38 -0.19
C GLY A 68 -0.42 -3.49 -1.15
N VAL A 69 0.09 -3.39 -2.38
CA VAL A 69 -0.54 -2.68 -3.49
C VAL A 69 -0.49 -3.52 -4.74
N ALA A 70 -1.61 -3.61 -5.45
CA ALA A 70 -1.69 -4.29 -6.74
C ALA A 70 -2.59 -3.51 -7.70
N GLY A 71 -2.29 -3.57 -8.99
CA GLY A 71 -3.06 -2.91 -10.04
C GLY A 71 -2.19 -2.13 -11.03
N ARG A 72 -2.82 -1.18 -11.74
CA ARG A 72 -2.15 -0.34 -12.75
C ARG A 72 -1.96 1.10 -12.26
N GLY A 73 -0.94 1.78 -12.79
CA GLY A 73 -0.67 3.18 -12.47
C GLY A 73 -0.07 3.38 -11.07
N LEU A 74 0.89 2.54 -10.68
CA LEU A 74 1.46 2.54 -9.33
C LEU A 74 2.00 3.91 -8.91
N ALA A 75 2.72 4.60 -9.79
CA ALA A 75 3.30 5.92 -9.46
C ALA A 75 2.22 6.97 -9.16
N SER A 76 1.21 7.13 -10.04
CA SER A 76 0.13 8.10 -9.84
C SER A 76 -0.76 7.72 -8.66
N GLY A 77 -1.07 6.44 -8.47
CA GLY A 77 -1.89 6.01 -7.34
C GLY A 77 -1.16 6.09 -5.99
N LEU A 78 0.17 5.95 -5.94
CA LEU A 78 0.94 6.23 -4.72
C LEU A 78 0.97 7.72 -4.38
N VAL A 79 0.97 8.62 -5.38
CA VAL A 79 0.83 10.06 -5.16
C VAL A 79 -0.53 10.37 -4.53
N GLN A 80 -1.61 9.77 -5.06
CA GLN A 80 -2.94 9.92 -4.47
C GLN A 80 -2.98 9.36 -3.04
N LEU A 81 -2.44 8.16 -2.81
CA LEU A 81 -2.37 7.56 -1.48
C LEU A 81 -1.63 8.48 -0.49
N LYS A 82 -0.52 9.09 -0.92
CA LYS A 82 0.23 10.05 -0.10
C LYS A 82 -0.66 11.24 0.32
N GLN A 83 -1.44 11.79 -0.61
CA GLN A 83 -2.36 12.89 -0.30
C GLN A 83 -3.48 12.47 0.65
N LEU A 84 -4.02 11.26 0.50
CA LEU A 84 -5.06 10.71 1.38
C LEU A 84 -4.54 10.53 2.80
N VAL A 85 -3.36 9.94 2.96
CA VAL A 85 -2.69 9.72 4.25
C VAL A 85 -2.40 11.07 4.93
N LYS A 86 -1.88 12.05 4.19
CA LYS A 86 -1.68 13.41 4.68
C LYS A 86 -2.99 14.06 5.16
N THR A 87 -4.05 13.97 4.36
CA THR A 87 -5.36 14.54 4.69
C THR A 87 -6.00 13.85 5.92
N ALA A 88 -5.68 12.58 6.15
CA ALA A 88 -6.11 11.83 7.33
C ALA A 88 -5.32 12.16 8.62
N GLY A 89 -4.40 13.15 8.55
CA GLY A 89 -3.60 13.61 9.69
C GLY A 89 -2.44 12.68 10.05
N MET A 90 -2.03 11.79 9.16
CA MET A 90 -0.91 10.88 9.40
C MET A 90 0.43 11.55 9.06
N SER A 91 1.45 11.22 9.82
CA SER A 91 2.79 11.80 9.75
C SER A 91 3.74 11.01 8.85
N SER A 92 3.54 9.69 8.72
CA SER A 92 4.34 8.88 7.80
C SER A 92 3.55 7.76 7.10
N LEU A 93 4.06 7.34 5.95
CA LEU A 93 3.67 6.11 5.25
C LEU A 93 4.88 5.20 5.19
N SER A 94 4.73 3.93 5.56
CA SER A 94 5.79 2.94 5.50
C SER A 94 5.35 1.67 4.78
N ALA A 95 6.30 0.90 4.23
CA ALA A 95 6.03 -0.36 3.56
C ALA A 95 7.30 -1.22 3.53
N ASP A 96 7.14 -2.54 3.41
CA ASP A 96 8.24 -3.43 3.05
C ASP A 96 8.05 -3.98 1.64
N THR A 97 9.14 -4.09 0.88
CA THR A 97 9.08 -4.72 -0.44
C THR A 97 10.27 -5.62 -0.73
N ALA A 98 9.98 -6.82 -1.23
CA ALA A 98 10.97 -7.71 -1.84
C ALA A 98 11.30 -7.30 -3.29
N PHE A 99 10.57 -6.34 -3.89
CA PHE A 99 10.71 -5.99 -5.30
C PHE A 99 11.58 -4.76 -5.50
N ALA A 100 12.76 -4.98 -6.07
CA ALA A 100 13.71 -3.90 -6.33
C ALA A 100 13.16 -2.78 -7.23
N GLY A 101 12.34 -3.13 -8.22
CA GLY A 101 11.70 -2.16 -9.12
C GLY A 101 10.72 -1.23 -8.40
N VAL A 102 10.00 -1.75 -7.40
CA VAL A 102 9.08 -0.95 -6.57
C VAL A 102 9.90 0.04 -5.74
N ALA A 103 10.93 -0.44 -5.04
CA ALA A 103 11.83 0.42 -4.26
C ALA A 103 12.44 1.56 -5.11
N ARG A 104 12.79 1.31 -6.38
CA ARG A 104 13.30 2.34 -7.30
C ARG A 104 12.22 3.34 -7.72
N LEU A 105 11.04 2.85 -8.12
CA LEU A 105 9.92 3.70 -8.52
C LEU A 105 9.56 4.67 -7.40
N VAL A 106 9.49 4.16 -6.18
CA VAL A 106 9.06 4.97 -5.06
C VAL A 106 10.10 6.01 -4.68
N ARG A 107 11.42 5.74 -4.81
CA ARG A 107 12.47 6.74 -4.53
C ARG A 107 12.27 8.03 -5.33
N GLY A 108 11.78 7.92 -6.57
CA GLY A 108 11.42 9.07 -7.40
C GLY A 108 10.27 9.92 -6.85
N LEU A 109 9.52 9.41 -5.87
CA LEU A 109 8.43 10.09 -5.15
C LEU A 109 8.88 10.63 -3.78
N GLY A 110 10.18 10.63 -3.49
CA GLY A 110 10.76 11.16 -2.26
C GLY A 110 10.70 10.22 -1.05
N VAL A 111 10.66 8.89 -1.25
CA VAL A 111 10.81 7.94 -0.12
C VAL A 111 12.26 7.82 0.29
N THR A 112 12.46 7.65 1.58
CA THR A 112 13.67 7.06 2.11
C THR A 112 13.53 5.54 2.12
N ALA A 113 14.33 4.84 1.31
CA ALA A 113 14.38 3.38 1.30
C ALA A 113 15.63 2.90 2.04
N THR A 114 15.45 2.25 3.18
CA THR A 114 16.53 1.57 3.91
C THR A 114 16.58 0.10 3.52
N HIS A 115 17.79 -0.47 3.51
CA HIS A 115 18.01 -1.86 3.12
C HIS A 115 18.20 -2.71 4.37
N GLU A 116 17.31 -3.68 4.61
CA GLU A 116 17.46 -4.64 5.71
C GLU A 116 17.42 -6.07 5.17
N ARG A 117 18.59 -6.72 5.12
CA ARG A 117 18.79 -8.10 4.64
C ARG A 117 18.18 -8.36 3.26
N ASP A 118 17.02 -9.04 3.22
CA ASP A 118 16.32 -9.55 2.04
C ASP A 118 15.09 -8.70 1.65
N MET A 119 14.67 -7.78 2.53
CA MET A 119 13.56 -6.85 2.28
C MET A 119 14.04 -5.41 2.29
N ARG A 120 13.26 -4.54 1.65
CA ARG A 120 13.53 -3.10 1.60
C ARG A 120 12.43 -2.39 2.33
N ALA A 121 12.78 -1.81 3.48
CA ALA A 121 11.92 -0.93 4.22
C ALA A 121 11.85 0.42 3.49
N LEU A 122 10.63 0.89 3.31
CA LEU A 122 10.28 2.13 2.64
C LEU A 122 9.60 3.01 3.69
N LYS A 123 10.08 4.23 3.89
CA LYS A 123 9.44 5.23 4.75
C LYS A 123 9.34 6.57 4.05
N TRP A 124 8.13 7.12 4.05
CA TRP A 124 7.79 8.44 3.56
C TRP A 124 7.31 9.28 4.73
N GLU A 125 7.92 10.45 4.92
CA GLU A 125 7.28 11.49 5.70
C GLU A 125 6.23 12.19 4.83
N VAL A 126 5.05 12.45 5.42
CA VAL A 126 3.91 13.07 4.72
C VAL A 126 3.64 14.51 5.18
N CYS A 127 4.50 15.03 6.06
CA CYS A 127 4.52 16.40 6.58
C CYS A 127 4.39 17.47 5.48
#